data_AF-A0A6B0UH20-F1
#
_entry.id   AF-A0A6B0UH20-F1
#
_cell.length_a   1.000
_cell.length_b   1.000
_cell.length_c   1.000
_cell.angle_alpha   90.00
_cell.angle_beta   90.00
_cell.angle_gamma   90.00
#
_symmetry.space_group_name_H-M   'P 1'
#
loop_
_entity.id
_entity.type
_entity.pdbx_description
1 polymer ?
#
loop_
_entity_poly.entity_id
_entity_poly.type
_entity_poly.pdbx_seq_one_letter_code
_entity_poly.pdbx_strand_id
1 'polypeptide(L)'
;QEALLEEDEQDQVALLGLWQSLHSDGVVPDGVALEDFLYGDLCVVATEEVTRGSIVKDVLSESEDYDSEADAKDPCEVPSSREVLNAIDVLRRYTSAHAQQDVMHAL
;
A
#
# COMPACT_ATOMS: atom_id res chain seq x y z
N GLN A 1 41.81 0.02 -7.54
CA GLN A 1 40.94 -0.95 -6.86
C GLN A 1 40.53 -0.45 -5.47
N GLU A 2 41.35 0.35 -4.77
CA GLU A 2 40.95 1.00 -3.51
C GLU A 2 39.99 2.19 -3.70
N ALA A 3 40.16 3.01 -4.74
CA ALA A 3 39.29 4.19 -4.97
C ALA A 3 37.80 3.88 -5.20
N LEU A 4 37.45 2.68 -5.68
CA LEU A 4 36.05 2.28 -5.89
C LEU A 4 35.35 1.83 -4.60
N LEU A 5 36.10 1.46 -3.56
CA LEU A 5 35.54 1.08 -2.26
C LEU A 5 35.28 2.31 -1.38
N GLU A 6 36.11 3.34 -1.52
CA GLU A 6 35.94 4.61 -0.78
C GLU A 6 34.72 5.42 -1.25
N GLU A 7 34.39 5.35 -2.55
CA GLU A 7 33.18 5.98 -3.11
C GLU A 7 31.90 5.29 -2.58
N ASP A 8 31.90 3.96 -2.49
CA ASP A 8 30.76 3.16 -2.01
C ASP A 8 30.46 3.41 -0.51
N GLU A 9 31.51 3.58 0.32
CA GLU A 9 31.35 3.96 1.73
C GLU A 9 30.82 5.39 1.91
N GLN A 10 31.26 6.34 1.07
CA GLN A 10 30.76 7.72 1.11
C GLN A 10 29.28 7.80 0.70
N ASP A 11 28.90 7.07 -0.33
CA ASP A 11 27.52 7.02 -0.82
C ASP A 11 26.60 6.40 0.25
N GLN A 12 27.07 5.38 0.97
CA GLN A 12 26.30 4.76 2.04
C GLN A 12 26.10 5.70 3.25
N VAL A 13 27.11 6.48 3.62
CA VAL A 13 27.00 7.50 4.67
C VAL A 13 26.04 8.63 4.25
N ALA A 14 26.12 9.08 3.00
CA ALA A 14 25.20 10.08 2.47
C ALA A 14 23.75 9.58 2.45
N LEU A 15 23.54 8.32 2.06
CA LEU A 15 22.23 7.68 2.02
C LEU A 15 21.61 7.57 3.42
N LEU A 16 22.40 7.20 4.44
CA LEU A 16 21.94 7.19 5.84
C LEU A 16 21.51 8.57 6.32
N GLY A 17 22.24 9.62 5.93
CA GLY A 17 21.89 11.01 6.24
C GLY A 17 20.58 11.45 5.59
N LEU A 18 20.36 11.08 4.32
CA LEU A 18 19.10 11.33 3.63
C LEU A 18 17.93 10.57 4.27
N TRP A 19 18.15 9.30 4.65
CA TRP A 19 17.14 8.50 5.34
C TRP A 19 16.70 9.09 6.67
N GLN A 20 17.65 9.56 7.49
CA GLN A 20 17.34 10.25 8.75
C GLN A 20 16.56 11.55 8.53
N SER A 21 16.85 12.25 7.43
CA SER A 21 16.11 13.47 7.05
C SER A 21 14.66 13.12 6.70
N LEU A 22 14.44 12.10 5.87
CA LEU A 22 13.09 11.62 5.52
C LEU A 22 12.29 11.11 6.73
N HIS A 23 12.97 10.44 7.67
CA HIS A 23 12.35 9.99 8.91
C HIS A 23 11.96 11.19 9.80
N SER A 24 12.79 12.23 9.86
CA SER A 24 12.49 13.45 10.60
C SER A 24 11.32 14.23 9.98
N ASP A 25 11.19 14.17 8.65
CA ASP A 25 10.08 14.76 7.90
C ASP A 25 8.77 13.96 8.00
N GLY A 26 8.79 12.80 8.66
CA GLY A 26 7.62 11.92 8.86
C GLY A 26 7.20 11.15 7.61
N VAL A 27 8.08 11.03 6.61
CA VAL A 27 7.83 10.29 5.37
C VAL A 27 8.06 8.79 5.56
N VAL A 28 8.98 8.44 6.47
CA VAL A 28 9.31 7.04 6.80
C VAL A 28 8.36 6.54 7.89
N PRO A 29 7.65 5.41 7.68
CA PRO A 29 6.81 4.82 8.72
C PRO A 29 7.63 4.38 9.95
N ASP A 30 7.03 4.48 11.13
CA ASP A 30 7.66 4.03 12.36
C ASP A 30 8.06 2.55 12.28
N GLY A 31 9.31 2.26 12.65
CA GLY A 31 9.84 0.90 12.69
C GLY A 31 10.35 0.35 11.36
N VAL A 32 10.40 1.15 10.29
CA VAL A 32 11.04 0.77 9.02
C VAL A 32 12.50 1.18 9.02
N ALA A 33 13.42 0.21 8.89
CA ALA A 33 14.84 0.48 8.74
C ALA A 33 15.19 0.81 7.28
N LEU A 34 16.33 1.45 7.04
CA LEU A 34 16.79 1.77 5.68
C LEU A 34 17.00 0.48 4.87
N GLU A 35 17.49 -0.56 5.53
CA GLU A 35 17.74 -1.86 4.96
C GLU A 35 16.43 -2.52 4.49
N ASP A 36 15.33 -2.36 5.24
CA ASP A 36 14.02 -2.89 4.85
C ASP A 36 13.51 -2.23 3.55
N PHE A 37 13.81 -0.95 3.36
CA PHE A 37 13.45 -0.22 2.14
C PHE A 37 14.33 -0.61 0.95
N LEU A 38 15.65 -0.67 1.14
CA LEU A 38 16.60 -0.99 0.06
C LEU A 38 16.54 -2.45 -0.37
N TYR A 39 16.22 -3.33 0.57
CA TYR A 39 16.32 -4.78 0.41
C TYR A 39 14.97 -5.49 0.56
N GLY A 40 13.86 -4.76 0.51
CA GLY A 40 12.52 -5.34 0.55
C GLY A 40 12.30 -6.42 -0.52
N ASP A 41 12.95 -6.27 -1.67
CA ASP A 41 12.83 -7.22 -2.79
C ASP A 41 13.86 -8.38 -2.73
N LEU A 42 14.79 -8.41 -1.78
CA LEU A 42 15.81 -9.48 -1.71
C LEU A 42 15.24 -10.85 -1.36
N CYS A 43 14.07 -10.90 -0.71
CA CYS A 43 13.37 -12.14 -0.43
C CYS A 43 12.37 -12.53 -1.55
N VAL A 44 12.24 -11.71 -2.61
CA VAL A 44 11.44 -12.05 -3.79
C VAL A 44 12.23 -13.07 -4.61
N VAL A 45 12.05 -14.34 -4.25
CA VAL A 45 12.42 -15.44 -5.13
C VAL A 45 11.30 -15.55 -6.17
N ALA A 46 11.57 -15.10 -7.40
CA ALA A 46 10.77 -15.48 -8.55
C ALA A 46 10.94 -17.00 -8.73
N THR A 47 10.05 -17.78 -8.10
CA THR A 47 10.10 -19.25 -8.11
C THR A 47 9.61 -19.86 -9.43
N GLU A 48 9.18 -19.03 -10.37
CA GLU A 48 8.74 -19.46 -11.69
C GLU A 48 9.40 -18.62 -12.78
N GLU A 49 10.18 -19.28 -13.66
CA GLU A 49 10.54 -18.71 -14.96
C GLU A 49 9.28 -18.67 -15.82
N VAL A 50 8.55 -17.55 -15.77
CA VAL A 50 7.37 -17.32 -16.59
C VAL A 50 7.80 -17.19 -18.06
N THR A 51 7.91 -18.33 -18.73
CA THR A 51 8.22 -18.39 -20.16
C THR A 51 7.00 -17.95 -20.94
N ARG A 52 7.18 -17.26 -22.08
CA ARG A 52 6.06 -16.86 -22.97
C ARG A 52 5.14 -18.04 -23.34
N GLY A 53 5.70 -19.25 -23.44
CA GLY A 53 4.94 -20.49 -23.65
C GLY A 53 4.08 -20.91 -22.47
N SER A 54 4.51 -20.63 -21.23
CA SER A 54 3.70 -20.85 -20.01
C SER A 54 2.49 -19.93 -20.01
N ILE A 55 2.68 -18.64 -20.29
CA ILE A 55 1.61 -17.64 -20.39
C ILE A 55 0.56 -18.03 -21.43
N VAL A 56 0.99 -18.41 -22.63
CA VAL A 56 0.07 -18.80 -23.71
C VAL A 56 -0.67 -20.09 -23.37
N LYS A 57 0.00 -21.04 -22.71
CA LYS A 57 -0.62 -22.29 -22.27
C LYS A 57 -1.68 -22.02 -21.20
N ASP A 58 -1.39 -21.17 -20.22
CA ASP A 58 -2.32 -20.82 -19.13
C ASP A 58 -3.61 -20.20 -19.67
N VAL A 59 -3.47 -19.21 -20.56
CA VAL A 59 -4.60 -18.53 -21.23
C VAL A 59 -5.41 -19.50 -22.10
N LEU A 60 -4.77 -20.49 -22.71
CA LEU A 60 -5.44 -21.50 -23.53
C LEU A 60 -6.06 -22.62 -22.68
N SER A 61 -5.46 -23.00 -21.55
CA SER A 61 -6.03 -24.02 -20.64
C SER A 61 -7.23 -23.52 -19.86
N GLU A 62 -7.39 -22.21 -19.69
CA GLU A 62 -8.58 -21.61 -19.06
C GLU A 62 -9.82 -21.65 -19.99
N SER A 63 -9.69 -22.15 -21.22
CA SER A 63 -10.80 -22.22 -22.18
C SER A 63 -11.59 -23.53 -22.18
N GLU A 64 -11.18 -24.55 -21.42
CA GLU A 64 -11.81 -25.88 -21.39
C GLU A 64 -12.03 -26.33 -19.94
N ASP A 65 -12.91 -25.64 -19.22
CA ASP A 65 -13.80 -26.18 -18.16
C ASP A 65 -14.56 -25.03 -17.49
N TYR A 66 -15.46 -24.41 -18.25
CA TYR A 66 -16.56 -23.64 -17.65
C TYR A 66 -17.64 -24.63 -17.18
N ASP A 67 -17.35 -25.41 -16.14
CA ASP A 67 -18.43 -25.78 -15.23
C ASP A 67 -18.69 -24.54 -14.38
N SER A 68 -19.80 -23.88 -14.71
CA SER A 68 -20.21 -22.59 -14.20
C SER A 68 -20.65 -22.70 -12.74
N GLU A 69 -19.73 -22.99 -11.82
CA GLU A 69 -19.91 -22.62 -10.43
C GLU A 69 -19.69 -21.12 -10.37
N ALA A 70 -20.81 -20.41 -10.61
CA ALA A 70 -20.91 -18.97 -10.63
C ALA A 70 -20.04 -18.36 -9.53
N ASP A 71 -19.15 -17.46 -9.93
CA ASP A 71 -18.69 -16.35 -9.10
C ASP A 71 -19.92 -15.88 -8.32
N ALA A 72 -20.01 -16.31 -7.06
CA ALA A 72 -21.05 -15.88 -6.15
C ALA A 72 -20.74 -14.40 -5.98
N LYS A 73 -21.33 -13.58 -6.87
CA LYS A 73 -21.40 -12.14 -6.76
C LYS A 73 -21.85 -11.93 -5.33
N ASP A 74 -20.93 -11.55 -4.45
CA ASP A 74 -21.34 -10.90 -3.22
C ASP A 74 -22.22 -9.75 -3.70
N PRO A 75 -23.55 -9.81 -3.48
CA PRO A 75 -24.40 -8.74 -3.92
C PRO A 75 -24.12 -7.61 -2.95
N CYS A 76 -23.05 -6.85 -3.20
CA CYS A 76 -22.84 -5.56 -2.60
C CYS A 76 -24.05 -4.72 -3.01
N GLU A 77 -25.08 -4.72 -2.17
CA GLU A 77 -26.30 -3.96 -2.39
C GLU A 77 -25.89 -2.50 -2.55
N VAL A 78 -26.13 -1.96 -3.74
CA VAL A 78 -25.84 -0.55 -4.01
C VAL A 78 -26.69 0.28 -3.05
N PRO A 79 -26.09 1.07 -2.16
CA PRO A 79 -26.86 1.80 -1.16
C PRO A 79 -27.81 2.77 -1.86
N SER A 80 -29.04 2.84 -1.37
CA SER A 80 -30.01 3.80 -1.87
C SER A 80 -29.55 5.23 -1.60
N SER A 81 -30.01 6.20 -2.40
CA SER A 81 -29.69 7.61 -2.17
C SER A 81 -30.09 8.08 -0.76
N ARG A 82 -31.13 7.47 -0.17
CA ARG A 82 -31.56 7.76 1.20
C ARG A 82 -30.52 7.32 2.24
N GLU A 83 -29.93 6.15 2.07
CA GLU A 83 -28.90 5.65 2.98
C GLU A 83 -27.62 6.47 2.89
N VAL A 84 -27.23 6.87 1.68
CA VAL A 84 -26.10 7.77 1.46
C VAL A 84 -26.33 9.11 2.15
N LEU A 85 -27.50 9.73 1.97
CA LEU A 85 -27.82 11.01 2.61
C LEU A 85 -27.90 10.90 4.14
N ASN A 86 -28.43 9.79 4.67
CA ASN A 86 -28.46 9.55 6.10
C ASN A 86 -27.03 9.40 6.69
N ALA A 87 -26.15 8.68 6.01
CA ALA A 87 -24.74 8.57 6.43
C ALA A 87 -24.04 9.94 6.44
N ILE A 88 -24.28 10.78 5.43
CA ILE A 88 -23.77 12.15 5.38
C ILE A 88 -24.31 12.99 6.54
N ASP A 89 -25.60 12.87 6.87
CA ASP A 89 -26.20 13.60 7.99
C ASP A 89 -25.60 13.19 9.35
N VAL A 90 -25.32 11.89 9.54
CA VAL A 90 -24.63 11.38 10.74
C VAL A 90 -23.22 11.98 10.86
N LEU A 91 -22.44 11.94 9.77
CA LEU A 91 -21.10 12.52 9.73
C LEU A 91 -21.13 14.03 10.00
N ARG A 92 -22.08 14.76 9.41
CA ARG A 92 -22.24 16.20 9.64
C ARG A 92 -22.58 16.51 11.11
N ARG A 93 -23.45 15.73 11.74
CA ARG A 93 -23.77 15.91 13.17
C ARG A 93 -22.57 15.60 14.06
N TYR A 94 -21.83 14.54 13.74
CA TYR A 94 -20.64 14.16 14.48
C TYR A 94 -19.58 15.28 14.44
N THR A 95 -19.26 15.80 13.25
CA THR A 95 -18.29 16.89 13.10
C THR A 95 -18.76 18.17 13.78
N SER A 96 -20.06 18.49 13.69
CA SER A 96 -20.62 19.65 14.37
C SER A 96 -20.55 19.53 15.89
N ALA A 97 -20.83 18.34 16.44
CA ALA A 97 -20.74 18.09 17.87
C ALA A 97 -19.28 18.13 18.37
N HIS A 98 -18.33 17.59 17.59
CA HIS A 98 -16.91 17.60 17.94
C HIS A 98 -16.32 19.00 17.86
N ALA A 99 -16.67 19.79 16.84
CA ALA A 99 -16.28 21.19 16.75
C ALA A 99 -16.79 22.01 17.96
N GLN A 100 -17.99 21.68 18.48
CA GLN A 100 -18.54 22.33 19.66
C GLN A 100 -17.86 21.87 20.97
N GLN A 101 -17.37 20.62 21.04
CA GLN A 101 -16.55 20.13 22.15
C GLN A 101 -15.16 20.79 22.19
N ASP A 102 -14.49 20.92 21.04
CA ASP A 102 -13.19 21.60 20.95
C ASP A 102 -13.27 23.07 21.40
N VAL A 103 -14.35 23.77 21.06
CA VAL A 103 -14.57 25.16 21.52
C VAL A 103 -14.88 25.24 23.01
N MET A 104 -15.55 24.25 23.61
CA MET A 104 -15.75 24.19 25.08
C MET A 104 -14.49 23.79 25.86
N HIS A 105 -13.60 22.99 25.27
CA HIS A 105 -12.32 22.61 25.90
C HIS A 105 -11.24 23.68 25.76
N ALA A 106 -11.41 24.65 24.84
CA ALA A 106 -10.48 25.76 24.60
C ALA A 106 -10.84 27.07 25.35
N LEU A 107 -11.90 27.07 26.16
CA LEU A 107 -12.30 28.15 27.08
C LEU A 107 -11.98 27.78 28.53
#